data_AF-A0A5E7H0I3-F1
#
_entry.id   AF-A0A5E7H0I3-F1
#
_cell.length_a   1.000
_cell.length_b   1.000
_cell.length_c   1.000
_cell.angle_alpha   90.00
_cell.angle_beta   90.00
_cell.angle_gamma   90.00
#
_symmetry.space_group_name_H-M   'P 1'
#
loop_
_entity.id
_entity.type
_entity.pdbx_description
1 polymer ?
#
loop_
_entity_poly.entity_id
_entity_poly.type
_entity_poly.pdbx_seq_one_letter_code
_entity_poly.pdbx_strand_id
1 'polypeptide(L)'
;MNTKAIYAACLFAALNICTLSARAEADVTAKTYSYGTHLDIKKVVSLKQDASNSCGIVDAQLTYLDSQNKTQVLDYRKFADCDSDN
;
A
#
# COMPACT_ATOMS: atom_id res chain seq x y z
N MET A 1 19.82 45.96 -21.44
CA MET A 1 19.02 44.77 -21.06
C MET A 1 19.95 43.74 -20.47
N ASN A 2 19.73 43.35 -19.21
CA ASN A 2 20.64 42.48 -18.46
C ASN A 2 20.39 41.01 -18.82
N THR A 3 21.05 40.54 -19.88
CA THR A 3 20.96 39.17 -20.41
C THR A 3 21.18 38.10 -19.33
N LYS A 4 21.99 38.37 -18.31
CA LYS A 4 22.21 37.50 -17.15
C LYS A 4 20.94 37.25 -16.32
N ALA A 5 20.06 38.25 -16.19
CA ALA A 5 18.79 38.11 -15.48
C ALA A 5 17.79 37.25 -16.27
N ILE A 6 17.88 37.28 -17.60
CA ILE A 6 17.04 36.46 -18.50
C ILE A 6 17.45 34.99 -18.42
N TYR A 7 18.76 34.69 -18.44
CA TYR A 7 19.27 33.32 -18.29
C TYR A 7 18.94 32.72 -16.92
N ALA A 8 19.04 33.51 -15.84
CA ALA A 8 18.67 33.06 -14.50
C ALA A 8 17.17 32.75 -14.38
N ALA A 9 16.30 33.57 -14.97
CA ALA A 9 14.86 33.35 -14.96
C ALA A 9 14.45 32.09 -15.75
N CYS A 10 15.11 31.81 -16.89
CA CYS A 10 14.85 30.59 -17.67
C CYS A 10 15.30 29.31 -16.95
N LEU A 11 16.42 29.37 -16.21
CA LEU A 11 16.92 28.21 -15.48
C LEU A 11 15.98 27.80 -14.32
N PHE A 12 15.41 28.76 -13.58
CA PHE A 12 14.44 28.45 -12.52
C PHE A 12 13.11 27.88 -13.05
N ALA A 13 12.67 28.29 -14.24
CA ALA A 13 11.44 27.77 -14.85
C ALA A 13 11.57 26.29 -15.25
N ALA A 14 12.77 25.82 -15.61
CA ALA A 14 12.99 24.44 -16.08
C ALA A 14 13.06 23.39 -14.95
N LEU A 15 13.43 23.78 -13.73
CA LEU A 15 13.59 22.83 -12.61
C LEU A 15 12.28 22.42 -11.91
N ASN A 16 11.14 23.05 -12.24
CA ASN A 16 9.86 22.77 -11.57
C ASN A 16 9.04 21.63 -12.22
N ILE A 17 9.55 20.94 -13.25
CA ILE A 17 8.75 20.00 -14.05
C ILE A 17 8.75 18.56 -13.49
N CYS A 18 9.59 18.20 -12.51
CA CYS A 18 9.81 16.79 -12.19
C CYS A 18 9.52 16.38 -10.74
N THR A 19 8.30 16.57 -10.22
CA THR A 19 7.83 15.74 -9.09
C THR A 19 6.30 15.63 -9.04
N LEU A 20 5.66 15.05 -10.07
CA LEU A 20 4.33 14.45 -9.87
C LEU A 20 4.51 12.94 -9.77
N SER A 21 4.86 12.47 -8.58
CA SER A 21 4.63 11.06 -8.23
C SER A 21 3.13 10.91 -8.01
N ALA A 22 2.36 10.83 -9.09
CA ALA A 22 0.98 10.39 -9.00
C ALA A 22 1.03 8.94 -8.50
N ARG A 23 0.77 8.76 -7.20
CA ARG A 23 0.45 7.46 -6.64
C ARG A 23 -0.88 7.09 -7.25
N ALA A 24 -0.85 6.48 -8.43
CA ALA A 24 -1.97 5.71 -8.93
C ALA A 24 -2.01 4.45 -8.07
N GLU A 25 -2.40 4.60 -6.80
CA GLU A 25 -3.09 3.52 -6.11
C GLU A 25 -4.36 3.34 -6.94
N ALA A 26 -4.30 2.39 -7.89
CA ALA A 26 -5.50 1.81 -8.45
C ALA A 26 -6.42 1.54 -7.25
N ASP A 27 -7.67 1.96 -7.32
CA ASP A 27 -8.65 1.73 -6.26
C ASP A 27 -8.81 0.21 -6.08
N VAL A 28 -7.96 -0.38 -5.24
CA VAL A 28 -7.91 -1.82 -5.03
C VAL A 28 -9.00 -2.13 -4.03
N THR A 29 -10.18 -2.43 -4.55
CA THR A 29 -11.29 -2.91 -3.72
C THR A 29 -10.88 -4.20 -3.02
N ALA A 30 -10.99 -4.19 -1.69
CA ALA A 30 -10.74 -5.36 -0.88
C ALA A 30 -11.72 -6.49 -1.22
N LYS A 31 -11.21 -7.72 -1.30
CA LYS A 31 -12.01 -8.91 -1.59
C LYS A 31 -12.08 -9.79 -0.34
N THR A 32 -13.25 -10.31 -0.03
CA THR A 32 -13.40 -11.29 1.05
C THR A 32 -12.75 -12.61 0.67
N TYR A 33 -11.83 -13.08 1.49
CA TYR A 33 -11.16 -14.36 1.32
C TYR A 33 -12.07 -15.53 1.74
N SER A 34 -12.14 -16.56 0.90
CA SER A 34 -12.75 -17.83 1.26
C SER A 34 -11.66 -18.85 1.62
N TYR A 35 -11.77 -19.44 2.81
CA TYR A 35 -10.75 -20.35 3.34
C TYR A 35 -10.52 -21.54 2.39
N GLY A 36 -9.24 -21.83 2.13
CA GLY A 36 -8.82 -22.87 1.18
C GLY A 36 -8.67 -22.39 -0.26
N THR A 37 -9.02 -21.13 -0.58
CA THR A 37 -8.73 -20.54 -1.89
C THR A 37 -7.22 -20.41 -2.06
N HIS A 38 -6.70 -20.90 -3.19
CA HIS A 38 -5.30 -20.73 -3.55
C HIS A 38 -5.05 -19.29 -4.01
N LEU A 39 -4.06 -18.63 -3.40
CA LEU A 39 -3.70 -17.24 -3.70
C LEU A 39 -2.37 -17.19 -4.44
N ASP A 40 -2.30 -16.41 -5.51
CA ASP A 40 -1.06 -16.12 -6.24
C ASP A 40 -0.26 -15.04 -5.51
N ILE A 41 0.36 -15.38 -4.38
CA ILE A 41 1.14 -14.43 -3.58
C ILE A 41 2.60 -14.45 -4.01
N LYS A 42 3.07 -13.37 -4.64
CA LYS A 42 4.50 -13.15 -4.90
C LYS A 42 5.19 -12.50 -3.70
N LYS A 43 4.57 -11.50 -3.08
CA LYS A 43 5.14 -10.78 -1.93
C LYS A 43 4.05 -10.20 -1.02
N VAL A 44 4.15 -10.46 0.28
CA VAL A 44 3.32 -9.78 1.29
C VAL A 44 3.82 -8.34 1.45
N VAL A 45 2.89 -7.39 1.35
CA VAL A 45 3.16 -5.95 1.48
C VAL A 45 2.80 -5.47 2.88
N SER A 46 1.61 -5.82 3.36
CA SER A 46 1.18 -5.50 4.73
C SER A 46 0.17 -6.50 5.25
N LEU A 47 0.16 -6.64 6.57
CA LEU A 47 -0.82 -7.38 7.34
C LEU A 47 -1.36 -6.42 8.40
N LYS A 48 -2.68 -6.27 8.44
CA LYS A 48 -3.37 -5.46 9.44
C LYS A 48 -4.44 -6.32 10.11
N GLN A 49 -4.70 -6.05 11.37
CA GLN A 49 -5.86 -6.58 12.07
C GLN A 49 -6.54 -5.45 12.80
N ASP A 50 -7.84 -5.60 13.05
CA ASP A 50 -8.56 -4.67 13.89
C ASP A 50 -8.02 -4.73 15.33
N ALA A 51 -8.06 -3.59 16.01
CA ALA A 51 -7.66 -3.53 17.42
C ALA A 51 -8.63 -4.36 18.26
N SER A 52 -8.14 -5.42 18.90
CA SER A 52 -8.92 -6.19 19.88
C SER A 52 -8.20 -6.22 21.22
N ASN A 53 -8.95 -5.95 22.29
CA ASN A 53 -8.47 -6.11 23.67
C ASN A 53 -8.65 -7.56 24.16
N SER A 54 -9.26 -8.42 23.34
CA SER A 54 -9.52 -9.82 23.65
C SER A 54 -8.76 -10.73 22.69
N CYS A 55 -8.34 -11.88 23.23
CA CYS A 55 -7.71 -12.97 22.48
C CYS A 55 -8.82 -13.81 21.83
N GLY A 56 -9.27 -13.40 20.64
CA GLY A 56 -10.42 -13.98 19.94
C GLY A 56 -10.32 -13.85 18.42
N ILE A 57 -11.39 -14.17 17.70
CA ILE A 57 -11.42 -13.99 16.24
C ILE A 57 -11.61 -12.51 15.91
N VAL A 58 -10.75 -11.99 15.04
CA VAL A 58 -10.74 -10.60 14.58
C VAL A 58 -10.75 -10.53 13.06
N ASP A 59 -11.27 -9.42 12.54
CA ASP A 59 -11.12 -9.06 11.14
C ASP A 59 -9.68 -8.59 10.86
N ALA A 60 -9.18 -8.96 9.69
CA ALA A 60 -7.83 -8.70 9.26
C ALA A 60 -7.78 -8.45 7.76
N GLN A 61 -6.76 -7.69 7.36
CA GLN A 61 -6.52 -7.32 5.98
C GLN A 61 -5.11 -7.71 5.56
N LEU A 62 -5.01 -8.39 4.42
CA LEU A 62 -3.76 -8.75 3.77
C LEU A 62 -3.63 -7.94 2.47
N THR A 63 -2.54 -7.18 2.36
CA THR A 63 -2.13 -6.56 1.11
C THR A 63 -0.92 -7.30 0.55
N TYR A 64 -0.97 -7.73 -0.70
CA TYR A 64 0.12 -8.45 -1.35
C TYR A 64 0.28 -8.08 -2.82
N LEU A 65 1.45 -8.37 -3.38
CA LEU A 65 1.72 -8.36 -4.81
C LEU A 65 1.51 -9.76 -5.38
N ASP A 66 0.79 -9.86 -6.48
CA ASP A 66 0.67 -11.09 -7.24
C ASP A 66 1.86 -11.33 -8.19
N SER A 67 1.88 -12.47 -8.90
CA SER A 67 2.94 -12.79 -9.87
C SER A 67 3.09 -11.75 -10.98
N GLN A 68 2.01 -11.01 -11.29
CA GLN A 68 1.97 -9.92 -12.29
C GLN A 68 2.38 -8.56 -11.70
N ASN A 69 2.84 -8.51 -10.44
CA ASN A 69 3.16 -7.29 -9.68
C ASN A 69 1.96 -6.36 -9.47
N LYS A 70 0.72 -6.88 -9.47
CA LYS A 70 -0.46 -6.08 -9.11
C LYS A 70 -0.71 -6.19 -7.61
N THR A 71 -1.07 -5.07 -7.00
CA THR A 71 -1.50 -5.02 -5.61
C THR A 71 -2.89 -5.63 -5.48
N GLN A 72 -3.05 -6.55 -4.54
CA GLN A 72 -4.31 -7.15 -4.16
C GLN A 72 -4.55 -6.91 -2.68
N VAL A 73 -5.81 -6.66 -2.30
CA VAL A 73 -6.24 -6.50 -0.91
C VAL A 73 -7.28 -7.56 -0.60
N LEU A 74 -7.07 -8.28 0.50
CA LEU A 74 -7.94 -9.35 0.98
C LEU A 74 -8.38 -9.10 2.41
N ASP A 75 -9.69 -9.18 2.64
CA ASP A 75 -10.27 -9.18 3.99
C ASP A 75 -10.54 -10.63 4.42
N TYR A 76 -10.13 -10.96 5.63
CA TYR A 76 -10.26 -12.30 6.21
C TYR A 76 -10.38 -12.22 7.72
N ARG A 77 -10.66 -13.36 8.36
CA ARG A 77 -10.68 -13.47 9.82
C ARG A 77 -9.57 -14.39 10.31
N LYS A 78 -8.93 -14.00 11.41
CA LYS A 78 -7.89 -14.78 12.10
C LYS A 78 -8.05 -14.66 13.61
N PHE A 79 -7.33 -15.47 14.37
CA PHE A 79 -7.14 -15.22 15.79
C PHE A 79 -6.30 -13.95 15.98
N ALA A 80 -6.70 -13.12 16.94
CA ALA A 80 -5.97 -11.93 17.34
C ALA A 80 -4.53 -12.28 17.69
N ASP A 81 -3.62 -11.38 17.35
CA ASP A 81 -2.26 -11.40 17.88
C ASP A 81 -2.28 -10.93 19.35
N CYS A 82 -2.61 -11.85 20.23
CA CYS A 82 -2.52 -11.70 21.68
C CYS A 82 -1.21 -12.35 22.11
N ASP A 83 -0.29 -11.57 22.72
CA ASP A 83 0.82 -12.15 23.46
C ASP A 83 0.22 -12.98 24.60
N SER A 84 0.46 -14.29 24.55
CA SER A 84 0.27 -15.12 25.74
C SER A 84 1.56 -15.00 26.52
N ASP A 85 1.67 -13.92 27.32
CA ASP A 85 2.70 -13.82 28.35
C ASP A 85 2.68 -15.13 29.15
N ASN A 86 3.74 -15.94 28.97
CA ASN A 86 3.96 -17.23 29.60
C ASN A 86 5.09 -17.07 30.61
#